data_AF-A0L3Y9-F1
#
_entry.id   AF-A0L3Y9-F1
#
_cell.length_a   1.000
_cell.length_b   1.000
_cell.length_c   1.000
_cell.angle_alpha   90.00
_cell.angle_beta   90.00
_cell.angle_gamma   90.00
#
_symmetry.space_group_name_H-M   'P 1'
#
loop_
_entity.id
_entity.type
_entity.pdbx_description
1 polymer ?
#
loop_
_entity_poly.entity_id
_entity_poly.type
_entity_poly.pdbx_seq_one_letter_code
_entity_poly.pdbx_strand_id
1 'polypeptide(L)'
;MPISTQKHSFINLLQAEHHELLTLLDAVDAHGVEHPFGFYGLQAAEQLIKEHLLREIEFLYPFLRQSVAHDAQLIHELVLLETDMKSILHWVELFFETYAHSTTHENLKIDYQKLKHAIQERIQLARERLLPLYQELTALTPAPHDRGLTTTINRDSSPHTHHC
;
A
#
# COMPACT_ATOMS: atom_id res chain seq x y z
N MET A 1 -20.39 -5.48 -6.38
CA MET A 1 -19.78 -4.20 -5.93
C MET A 1 -18.86 -3.73 -7.05
N PRO A 2 -18.99 -2.51 -7.58
CA PRO A 2 -18.23 -2.07 -8.75
C PRO A 2 -16.75 -1.81 -8.41
N ILE A 3 -15.85 -2.26 -9.29
CA ILE A 3 -14.38 -2.26 -9.13
C ILE A 3 -13.79 -0.84 -8.98
N SER A 4 -14.46 0.19 -9.50
CA SER A 4 -14.07 1.60 -9.37
C SER A 4 -14.10 2.08 -7.91
N THR A 5 -15.08 1.65 -7.13
CA THR A 5 -15.24 2.08 -5.72
C THR A 5 -14.18 1.46 -4.81
N GLN A 6 -13.71 0.25 -5.15
CA GLN A 6 -12.67 -0.48 -4.42
C GLN A 6 -11.25 0.11 -4.62
N LYS A 7 -11.02 0.78 -5.77
CA LYS A 7 -9.75 1.44 -6.10
C LYS A 7 -9.56 2.73 -5.29
N HIS A 8 -10.58 3.58 -5.28
CA HIS A 8 -10.59 4.80 -4.47
C HIS A 8 -10.53 4.47 -2.98
N SER A 9 -11.16 3.38 -2.53
CA SER A 9 -11.09 2.99 -1.12
C SER A 9 -9.69 2.59 -0.66
N PHE A 10 -8.86 1.96 -1.52
CA PHE A 10 -7.52 1.53 -1.11
C PHE A 10 -6.53 2.70 -0.97
N ILE A 11 -6.53 3.63 -1.91
CA ILE A 11 -5.68 4.83 -1.83
C ILE A 11 -6.09 5.70 -0.65
N ASN A 12 -7.40 5.91 -0.46
CA ASN A 12 -7.91 6.70 0.66
C ASN A 12 -7.55 6.03 2.00
N LEU A 13 -7.59 4.70 2.07
CA LEU A 13 -7.14 3.95 3.24
C LEU A 13 -5.65 4.22 3.53
N LEU A 14 -4.75 4.00 2.57
CA LEU A 14 -3.31 4.23 2.78
C LEU A 14 -3.02 5.68 3.12
N GLN A 15 -3.70 6.65 2.49
CA GLN A 15 -3.54 8.06 2.81
C GLN A 15 -4.02 8.41 4.23
N ALA A 16 -5.13 7.83 4.68
CA ALA A 16 -5.62 8.00 6.04
C ALA A 16 -4.63 7.42 7.06
N GLU A 17 -4.10 6.23 6.80
CA GLU A 17 -3.08 5.60 7.66
C GLU A 17 -1.79 6.40 7.70
N HIS A 18 -1.33 6.92 6.56
CA HIS A 18 -0.17 7.82 6.53
C HIS A 18 -0.40 9.04 7.42
N HIS A 19 -1.59 9.63 7.39
CA HIS A 19 -1.91 10.78 8.23
C HIS A 19 -1.96 10.40 9.71
N GLU A 20 -2.59 9.29 10.05
CA GLU A 20 -2.68 8.77 11.42
C GLU A 20 -1.29 8.44 12.00
N LEU A 21 -0.45 7.73 11.24
CA LEU A 21 0.93 7.39 11.64
C LEU A 21 1.76 8.64 11.91
N LEU A 22 1.72 9.63 11.02
CA LEU A 22 2.46 10.88 11.22
C LEU A 22 1.94 11.64 12.45
N THR A 23 0.63 11.67 12.66
CA THR A 23 0.01 12.33 13.82
C THR A 23 0.43 11.67 15.14
N LEU A 24 0.48 10.33 15.17
CA LEU A 24 0.94 9.59 16.35
C LEU A 24 2.42 9.85 16.62
N LEU A 25 3.28 9.82 15.59
CA LEU A 25 4.71 10.09 15.76
C LEU A 25 4.98 11.53 16.22
N ASP A 26 4.22 12.51 15.72
CA ASP A 26 4.30 13.89 16.19
C ASP A 26 3.85 14.04 17.65
N ALA A 27 2.84 13.28 18.08
CA ALA A 27 2.41 13.24 19.48
C ALA A 27 3.48 12.59 20.39
N VAL A 28 4.15 11.52 19.94
CA VAL A 28 5.28 10.92 20.66
C VAL A 28 6.41 11.93 20.83
N ASP A 29 6.73 12.70 19.78
CA ASP A 29 7.75 13.74 19.85
C ASP A 29 7.38 14.88 20.80
N ALA A 30 6.11 15.30 20.82
CA ALA A 30 5.64 16.37 21.70
C ALA A 30 5.82 16.02 23.19
N HIS A 31 5.73 14.74 23.54
CA HIS A 31 5.93 14.26 24.91
C HIS A 31 7.34 13.73 25.18
N GLY A 32 8.05 13.30 24.14
CA GLY A 32 9.31 12.55 24.22
C GLY A 32 9.08 11.06 24.47
N VAL A 33 9.82 10.22 23.73
CA VAL A 33 9.69 8.74 23.82
C VAL A 33 10.10 8.15 25.17
N GLU A 34 10.91 8.87 25.95
CA GLU A 34 11.33 8.47 27.30
C GLU A 34 10.27 8.81 28.35
N HIS A 35 9.30 9.67 28.01
CA HIS A 35 8.18 10.03 28.86
C HIS A 35 7.06 8.97 28.74
N PRO A 36 6.39 8.56 29.85
CA PRO A 36 5.34 7.53 29.79
C PRO A 36 4.26 7.79 28.73
N PHE A 37 3.75 9.03 28.60
CA PHE A 37 2.78 9.37 27.55
C PHE A 37 3.32 9.17 26.13
N GLY A 38 4.57 9.57 25.85
CA GLY A 38 5.17 9.36 24.54
C GLY A 38 5.45 7.87 24.29
N PHE A 39 5.96 7.15 25.29
CA PHE A 39 6.19 5.71 25.20
C PHE A 39 4.91 4.92 24.95
N TYR A 40 3.85 5.15 25.72
CA TYR A 40 2.57 4.47 25.52
C TYR A 40 1.92 4.86 24.18
N GLY A 41 2.07 6.11 23.76
CA GLY A 41 1.67 6.54 22.41
C GLY A 41 2.41 5.78 21.31
N LEU A 42 3.71 5.56 21.48
CA LEU A 42 4.52 4.77 20.55
C LEU A 42 4.11 3.30 20.55
N GLN A 43 3.88 2.70 21.72
CA GLN A 43 3.37 1.33 21.84
C GLN A 43 1.99 1.18 21.18
N ALA A 44 1.10 2.16 21.34
CA ALA A 44 -0.19 2.15 20.66
C ALA A 44 -0.07 2.24 19.13
N ALA A 45 0.99 2.88 18.61
CA ALA A 45 1.26 2.97 17.19
C ALA A 45 1.84 1.67 16.58
N GLU A 46 2.35 0.74 17.40
CA GLU A 46 3.01 -0.49 16.94
C GLU A 46 2.16 -1.25 15.92
N GLN A 47 0.92 -1.57 16.30
CA GLN A 47 0.04 -2.38 15.47
C GLN A 47 -0.28 -1.68 14.15
N LEU A 48 -0.54 -0.37 14.20
CA LEU A 48 -0.82 0.43 13.00
C LEU A 48 0.38 0.45 12.05
N ILE A 49 1.61 0.62 12.57
CA ILE A 49 2.84 0.57 11.76
C ILE A 49 2.96 -0.80 11.08
N LYS A 50 2.83 -1.88 11.85
CA LYS A 50 2.99 -3.25 11.33
C LYS A 50 1.93 -3.58 10.28
N GLU A 51 0.67 -3.29 10.56
CA GLU A 51 -0.44 -3.54 9.62
C GLU A 51 -0.30 -2.72 8.34
N HIS A 52 0.11 -1.45 8.44
CA HIS A 52 0.34 -0.61 7.29
C HIS A 52 1.44 -1.18 6.38
N LEU A 53 2.61 -1.51 6.94
CA LEU A 53 3.72 -2.10 6.19
C LEU A 53 3.34 -3.45 5.56
N LEU A 54 2.67 -4.32 6.32
CA LEU A 54 2.18 -5.61 5.80
C LEU A 54 1.20 -5.41 4.65
N ARG A 55 0.30 -4.44 4.73
CA ARG A 55 -0.66 -4.18 3.67
C ARG A 55 0.03 -3.76 2.38
N GLU A 56 1.07 -2.95 2.47
CA GLU A 56 1.85 -2.61 1.29
C GLU A 56 2.58 -3.85 0.72
N ILE A 57 3.25 -4.64 1.59
CA ILE A 57 3.95 -5.88 1.20
C ILE A 57 3.02 -6.88 0.50
N GLU A 58 1.85 -7.13 1.08
CA GLU A 58 0.97 -8.22 0.68
C GLU A 58 0.00 -7.84 -0.45
N PHE A 59 -0.32 -6.55 -0.59
CA PHE A 59 -1.30 -6.09 -1.57
C PHE A 59 -0.69 -5.15 -2.61
N LEU A 60 -0.06 -4.06 -2.18
CA LEU A 60 0.40 -3.01 -3.11
C LEU A 60 1.50 -3.53 -4.04
N TYR A 61 2.57 -4.12 -3.50
CA TYR A 61 3.69 -4.61 -4.32
C TYR A 61 3.32 -5.73 -5.28
N PRO A 62 2.59 -6.78 -4.85
CA PRO A 62 2.13 -7.81 -5.76
C PRO A 62 1.27 -7.24 -6.89
N PHE A 63 0.36 -6.31 -6.59
CA PHE A 63 -0.46 -5.66 -7.60
C PHE A 63 0.38 -4.89 -8.62
N LEU A 64 1.31 -4.05 -8.15
CA LEU A 64 2.16 -3.23 -9.01
C LEU A 64 3.00 -4.11 -9.93
N ARG A 65 3.66 -5.14 -9.39
CA ARG A 65 4.49 -6.07 -10.19
C ARG A 65 3.70 -6.82 -11.26
N GLN A 66 2.49 -7.28 -10.92
CA GLN A 66 1.63 -7.95 -11.90
C GLN A 66 1.21 -6.99 -13.01
N SER A 67 0.91 -5.74 -12.67
CA SER A 67 0.45 -4.73 -13.62
C SER A 67 1.55 -4.26 -14.57
N VAL A 68 2.82 -4.35 -14.16
CA VAL A 68 3.99 -3.95 -14.96
C VAL A 68 4.81 -5.14 -15.45
N ALA A 69 4.19 -6.32 -15.59
CA ALA A 69 4.89 -7.57 -15.92
C ALA A 69 5.72 -7.54 -17.22
N HIS A 70 5.50 -6.55 -18.08
CA HIS A 70 6.20 -6.33 -19.34
C HIS A 70 7.42 -5.37 -19.20
N ASP A 71 7.58 -4.69 -18.07
CA ASP A 71 8.67 -3.77 -17.80
C ASP A 71 9.63 -4.36 -16.76
N ALA A 72 10.69 -5.00 -17.26
CA ALA A 72 11.68 -5.67 -16.41
C ALA A 72 12.43 -4.70 -15.47
N GLN A 73 12.63 -3.44 -15.89
CA GLN A 73 13.30 -2.43 -15.08
C GLN A 73 12.42 -2.03 -13.90
N LEU A 74 11.14 -1.77 -14.16
CA LEU A 74 10.19 -1.40 -13.11
C LEU A 74 9.92 -2.56 -12.15
N ILE A 75 9.87 -3.80 -12.63
CA ILE A 75 9.80 -4.99 -11.77
C ILE A 75 11.02 -5.06 -10.84
N HIS A 76 12.22 -4.90 -11.37
CA HIS A 76 13.45 -4.96 -10.57
C HIS A 76 13.43 -3.91 -9.46
N GLU A 77 13.03 -2.68 -9.80
CA GLU A 77 12.90 -1.62 -8.82
C GLU A 77 11.86 -1.92 -7.74
N LEU A 78 10.67 -2.39 -8.13
CA LEU A 78 9.63 -2.76 -7.17
C LEU A 78 10.10 -3.88 -6.22
N VAL A 79 10.92 -4.83 -6.68
CA VAL A 79 11.51 -5.87 -5.85
C VAL A 79 12.50 -5.30 -4.83
N LEU A 80 13.34 -4.35 -5.23
CA LEU A 80 14.26 -3.67 -4.31
C LEU A 80 13.48 -2.92 -3.23
N LEU A 81 12.48 -2.12 -3.62
CA LEU A 81 11.66 -1.35 -2.70
C LEU A 81 10.82 -2.25 -1.75
N GLU A 82 10.35 -3.40 -2.21
CA GLU A 82 9.68 -4.40 -1.36
C GLU A 82 10.66 -5.02 -0.34
N THR A 83 11.89 -5.28 -0.76
CA THR A 83 12.94 -5.85 0.10
C THR A 83 13.34 -4.88 1.21
N ASP A 84 13.49 -3.60 0.87
CA ASP A 84 13.77 -2.55 1.85
C ASP A 84 12.62 -2.44 2.86
N MET A 85 11.37 -2.49 2.39
CA MET A 85 10.20 -2.44 3.28
C MET A 85 10.08 -3.66 4.20
N LYS A 86 10.40 -4.87 3.74
CA LYS A 86 10.47 -6.05 4.60
C LYS A 86 11.55 -5.89 5.68
N SER A 87 12.66 -5.26 5.33
CA SER A 87 13.73 -4.95 6.29
C SER A 87 13.26 -3.92 7.32
N ILE A 88 12.49 -2.91 6.92
CA ILE A 88 11.85 -1.95 7.83
C ILE A 88 10.87 -2.66 8.76
N LEU A 89 9.99 -3.54 8.24
CA LEU A 89 9.05 -4.30 9.07
C LEU A 89 9.77 -5.16 10.11
N HIS A 90 10.80 -5.90 9.70
CA HIS A 90 11.59 -6.69 10.64
C HIS A 90 12.24 -5.82 11.72
N TRP A 91 12.74 -4.66 11.34
CA TRP A 91 13.36 -3.74 12.28
C TRP A 91 12.35 -3.08 13.23
N VAL A 92 11.13 -2.81 12.77
CA VAL A 92 9.98 -2.38 13.60
C VAL A 92 9.69 -3.45 14.65
N GLU A 93 9.59 -4.71 14.25
CA GLU A 93 9.35 -5.83 15.19
C GLU A 93 10.43 -5.88 16.27
N LEU A 94 11.70 -5.88 15.86
CA LEU A 94 12.84 -5.89 16.78
C LEU A 94 12.84 -4.68 17.72
N PHE A 95 12.50 -3.49 17.21
CA PHE A 95 12.40 -2.29 18.02
C PHE A 95 11.38 -2.48 19.15
N PHE A 96 10.15 -2.87 18.82
CA PHE A 96 9.09 -3.02 19.81
C PHE A 96 9.37 -4.16 20.79
N GLU A 97 9.95 -5.27 20.33
CA GLU A 97 10.41 -6.35 21.21
C GLU A 97 11.50 -5.88 22.19
N THR A 98 12.48 -5.12 21.70
CA THR A 98 13.61 -4.62 22.53
C THR A 98 13.12 -3.66 23.61
N TYR A 99 12.16 -2.80 23.27
CA TYR A 99 11.74 -1.70 24.13
C TYR A 99 10.42 -1.94 24.89
N ALA A 100 9.77 -3.10 24.73
CA ALA A 100 8.43 -3.43 25.22
C ALA A 100 8.16 -3.07 26.70
N HIS A 101 9.18 -3.09 27.56
CA HIS A 101 9.02 -2.97 29.01
C HIS A 101 9.91 -1.91 29.66
N SER A 102 10.60 -1.06 28.88
CA SER A 102 11.54 -0.09 29.45
C SER A 102 11.59 1.21 28.68
N THR A 103 11.29 2.30 29.38
CA THR A 103 11.47 3.68 28.88
C THR A 103 12.87 4.24 29.16
N THR A 104 13.70 3.50 29.91
CA THR A 104 15.01 3.96 30.38
C THR A 104 16.18 3.29 29.65
N HIS A 105 15.91 2.62 28.53
CA HIS A 105 16.95 1.99 27.75
C HIS A 105 17.81 3.05 27.08
N GLU A 106 19.14 2.96 27.23
CA GLU A 106 20.12 3.98 26.81
C GLU A 106 19.95 4.40 25.35
N ASN A 107 19.60 3.44 24.49
CA ASN A 107 19.44 3.66 23.05
C ASN A 107 18.01 3.99 22.60
N LEU A 108 17.01 3.99 23.48
CA LEU A 108 15.59 4.14 23.10
C LEU A 108 15.36 5.37 22.23
N LYS A 109 15.85 6.53 22.67
CA LYS A 109 15.68 7.79 21.94
C LYS A 109 16.35 7.76 20.57
N ILE A 110 17.55 7.21 20.48
CA ILE A 110 18.31 7.14 19.23
C ILE A 110 17.62 6.22 18.23
N ASP A 111 17.22 5.03 18.68
CA ASP A 111 16.57 4.05 17.82
C ASP A 111 15.16 4.48 17.43
N TYR A 112 14.45 5.18 18.33
CA TYR A 112 13.16 5.80 17.99
C TYR A 112 13.31 6.86 16.88
N GLN A 113 14.35 7.70 16.91
CA GLN A 113 14.57 8.68 15.84
C GLN A 113 14.85 8.02 14.50
N LYS A 114 15.62 6.91 14.50
CA LYS A 114 15.78 6.10 13.28
C LYS A 114 14.43 5.53 12.82
N LEU A 115 13.53 5.18 13.76
CA LEU A 115 12.27 4.50 13.48
C LEU A 115 11.32 5.46 12.80
N LYS A 116 11.14 6.60 13.44
CA LYS A 116 10.41 7.72 12.90
C LYS A 116 10.91 8.06 11.50
N HIS A 117 12.22 8.22 11.32
CA HIS A 117 12.79 8.58 10.02
C HIS A 117 12.49 7.54 8.94
N ALA A 118 12.71 6.25 9.22
CA ALA A 118 12.43 5.18 8.26
C ALA A 118 10.94 5.13 7.85
N ILE A 119 10.03 5.31 8.81
CA ILE A 119 8.59 5.37 8.53
C ILE A 119 8.22 6.61 7.71
N GLN A 120 8.79 7.77 8.02
CA GLN A 120 8.55 9.00 7.27
C GLN A 120 9.05 8.92 5.82
N GLU A 121 10.25 8.39 5.61
CA GLU A 121 10.80 8.18 4.26
C GLU A 121 9.95 7.18 3.48
N ARG A 122 9.50 6.10 4.13
CA ARG A 122 8.59 5.12 3.52
C ARG A 122 7.29 5.76 3.06
N ILE A 123 6.64 6.54 3.92
CA ILE A 123 5.40 7.26 3.61
C ILE A 123 5.62 8.22 2.44
N GLN A 124 6.75 8.93 2.44
CA GLN A 124 7.06 9.88 1.37
C GLN A 124 7.24 9.16 0.02
N LEU A 125 8.02 8.07 0.00
CA LEU A 125 8.19 7.22 -1.18
C LEU A 125 6.84 6.69 -1.69
N ALA A 126 5.98 6.21 -0.79
CA ALA A 126 4.65 5.73 -1.16
C ALA A 126 3.82 6.84 -1.82
N ARG A 127 3.79 8.03 -1.22
CA ARG A 127 3.01 9.18 -1.72
C ARG A 127 3.51 9.73 -3.05
N GLU A 128 4.82 9.82 -3.24
CA GLU A 128 5.42 10.42 -4.43
C GLU A 128 5.49 9.47 -5.61
N ARG A 129 5.56 8.16 -5.34
CA ARG A 129 5.90 7.18 -6.38
C ARG A 129 4.91 6.02 -6.49
N LEU A 130 4.65 5.32 -5.39
CA LEU A 130 3.88 4.07 -5.46
C LEU A 130 2.38 4.30 -5.63
N LEU A 131 1.81 5.28 -4.91
CA LEU A 131 0.39 5.63 -5.03
C LEU A 131 0.05 6.23 -6.40
N PRO A 132 0.83 7.16 -6.98
CA PRO A 132 0.64 7.61 -8.36
C PRO A 132 0.72 6.47 -9.36
N LEU A 133 1.73 5.60 -9.26
CA LEU A 133 1.86 4.44 -10.14
C LEU A 133 0.66 3.49 -10.02
N TYR A 134 0.17 3.24 -8.81
CA TYR A 134 -1.04 2.46 -8.57
C TYR A 134 -2.28 3.12 -9.21
N GLN A 135 -2.42 4.45 -9.10
CA GLN A 135 -3.51 5.19 -9.76
C GLN A 135 -3.48 5.04 -11.27
N GLU A 136 -2.31 5.21 -11.89
CA GLU A 136 -2.14 5.09 -13.34
C GLU A 136 -2.51 3.68 -13.83
N LEU A 137 -1.97 2.64 -13.19
CA LEU A 137 -2.19 1.25 -13.59
C LEU A 137 -3.63 0.80 -13.34
N THR A 138 -4.28 1.35 -12.31
CA THR A 138 -5.70 1.09 -12.05
C THR A 138 -6.62 1.90 -12.97
N ALA A 139 -6.22 3.05 -13.50
CA ALA A 139 -6.99 3.78 -14.50
C ALA A 139 -6.93 3.10 -15.89
N LEU A 140 -5.81 2.43 -16.20
CA LEU A 140 -5.56 1.78 -17.48
C LEU A 140 -6.14 0.36 -17.60
N THR A 141 -6.61 -0.24 -16.50
CA THR A 141 -7.27 -1.55 -16.54
C THR A 141 -8.75 -1.38 -16.91
N PRO A 142 -9.19 -1.77 -18.12
CA PRO A 142 -10.60 -1.74 -18.46
C PRO A 142 -11.38 -2.65 -17.52
N ALA A 143 -12.58 -2.22 -17.13
CA ALA A 143 -13.51 -3.09 -16.41
C ALA A 143 -13.68 -4.39 -17.20
N PRO A 144 -13.82 -5.56 -16.54
CA PRO A 144 -14.20 -6.78 -17.24
C PRO A 144 -15.62 -6.58 -17.76
N HIS A 145 -15.74 -6.04 -18.98
CA HIS A 145 -16.96 -6.10 -19.75
C HIS A 145 -17.21 -7.57 -20.09
N ASP A 146 -18.21 -8.13 -19.43
CA ASP A 146 -19.27 -8.92 -20.05
C ASP A 146 -18.82 -9.77 -21.26
N ARG A 147 -18.12 -10.88 -20.99
CA ARG A 147 -17.99 -11.95 -21.99
C ARG A 147 -19.28 -12.78 -21.99
N GLY A 148 -20.27 -12.31 -22.72
CA GLY A 148 -21.46 -13.06 -23.14
C GLY A 148 -22.41 -12.10 -23.84
N LEU A 149 -22.69 -12.15 -25.14
CA LEU A 149 -22.80 -13.29 -26.04
C LEU A 149 -22.34 -12.89 -27.44
N THR A 150 -21.39 -13.63 -28.01
CA THR A 150 -21.35 -13.82 -29.46
C THR A 150 -22.26 -15.01 -29.78
N THR A 151 -23.34 -14.77 -30.49
CA THR A 151 -23.93 -15.78 -31.37
C THR A 151 -24.35 -15.09 -32.65
N THR A 152 -23.42 -15.07 -33.60
CA THR A 152 -23.69 -14.93 -35.02
C THR A 152 -24.44 -16.18 -35.48
N ILE A 153 -25.67 -16.04 -35.95
CA ILE A 153 -26.21 -16.91 -37.01
C ILE A 153 -26.87 -16.00 -38.05
N ASN A 154 -26.14 -15.77 -39.14
CA ASN A 154 -26.70 -15.38 -40.43
C ASN A 154 -27.53 -16.54 -40.97
N ARG A 155 -28.77 -16.29 -41.40
CA ARG A 155 -29.38 -16.99 -42.54
C ARG A 155 -30.21 -16.02 -43.37
N ASP A 156 -29.60 -15.66 -44.50
CA ASP A 156 -30.22 -15.36 -45.79
C ASP A 156 -31.63 -15.94 -45.97
N SER A 157 -32.56 -15.11 -46.43
CA SER A 157 -33.76 -15.54 -47.16
C SER A 157 -34.42 -14.36 -47.91
N SER A 158 -33.89 -14.04 -49.10
CA SER A 158 -34.63 -13.58 -50.29
C SER A 158 -33.62 -13.51 -51.44
N PRO A 159 -33.95 -13.80 -52.72
CA PRO A 159 -35.27 -13.64 -53.36
C PRO A 159 -35.69 -14.82 -54.28
N HIS A 160 -36.96 -14.89 -54.69
CA HIS A 160 -37.34 -15.10 -56.10
C HIS A 160 -38.86 -14.92 -56.34
N THR A 161 -39.16 -13.91 -57.16
CA THR A 161 -40.18 -13.80 -58.21
C THR A 161 -41.14 -14.97 -58.47
N HIS A 162 -42.44 -14.67 -58.59
CA HIS A 162 -43.22 -15.08 -59.77
C HIS A 162 -44.37 -14.09 -60.06
N HIS A 163 -44.28 -13.46 -61.22
CA HIS A 163 -45.42 -12.96 -61.99
C HIS A 163 -46.20 -14.18 -62.54
N CYS A 164 -47.51 -14.15 -62.39
CA CYS A 164 -48.53 -14.50 -63.39
C CYS A 164 -49.85 -13.88 -62.94
#